data_AF-N9EH63-F1
#
_entry.id   AF-N9EH63-F1
#
_cell.length_a   1.000
_cell.length_b   1.000
_cell.length_c   1.000
_cell.angle_alpha   90.00
_cell.angle_beta   90.00
_cell.angle_gamma   90.00
#
_symmetry.space_group_name_H-M   'P 1'
#
loop_
_entity.id
_entity.type
_entity.pdbx_description
1 polymer ?
#
loop_
_entity_poly.entity_id
_entity_poly.type
_entity_poly.pdbx_seq_one_letter_code
_entity_poly.pdbx_strand_id
1 'polypeptide(L)'
;MGPPLSFDKLSQEIEIDLVRHSSPSPAMRWLNTLKIGAKVALTGPRVHTNPNFETSKKCYIFADDTGIPAVYAMLHQWPEHVQAEIFLDTHEAELLSELPDIKGVNYHLINQTGLKQNVQNQGLFEQVQQLECIDEMTIWAACERQQARQIREFCLKQLKMAKEDVRVFGYWKAGVSSSVIDEARLEHYSKLVQQGQGLTEFDDLDVKI
;
A
#
# COMPACT_ATOMS: atom_id res chain seq x y z
N MET A 1 0.22 10.29 -2.79
CA MET A 1 0.56 10.61 -1.38
C MET A 1 -0.33 9.73 -0.54
N GLY A 2 0.26 8.84 0.27
CA GLY A 2 -0.48 7.94 1.15
C GLY A 2 -1.19 8.71 2.28
N PRO A 3 -1.88 8.00 3.20
CA PRO A 3 -2.43 8.64 4.38
C PRO A 3 -1.29 9.24 5.23
N PRO A 4 -1.53 10.30 6.01
CA PRO A 4 -0.56 10.76 6.98
C PRO A 4 -0.26 9.64 7.98
N LEU A 5 0.98 9.58 8.45
CA LEU A 5 1.42 8.63 9.46
C LEU A 5 0.63 8.83 10.76
N SER A 6 0.49 10.10 11.15
CA SER A 6 -0.23 10.53 12.34
C SER A 6 -0.82 11.92 12.14
N PHE A 7 -1.87 12.23 12.91
CA PHE A 7 -2.42 13.58 13.04
C PHE A 7 -2.73 13.85 14.51
N ASP A 8 -2.02 14.79 15.11
CA ASP A 8 -2.32 15.29 16.45
C ASP A 8 -3.23 16.52 16.34
N LYS A 9 -4.46 16.37 16.81
CA LYS A 9 -5.47 17.43 16.80
C LYS A 9 -5.15 18.57 17.77
N LEU A 10 -4.42 18.29 18.86
CA LEU A 10 -4.08 19.29 19.88
C LEU A 10 -2.96 20.21 19.39
N SER A 11 -1.86 19.63 18.88
CA SER A 11 -0.76 20.41 18.31
C SER A 11 -1.05 20.90 16.88
N GLN A 12 -2.06 20.34 16.21
CA GLN A 12 -2.39 20.58 14.79
C GLN A 12 -1.25 20.15 13.86
N GLU A 13 -0.54 19.08 14.23
CA GLU A 13 0.60 18.56 13.48
C GLU A 13 0.19 17.32 12.69
N ILE A 14 0.70 17.22 11.47
CA ILE A 14 0.54 16.07 10.58
C ILE A 14 1.94 15.55 10.26
N GLU A 15 2.12 14.25 10.39
CA GLU A 15 3.36 13.55 10.04
C GLU A 15 3.19 12.79 8.73
N ILE A 16 4.19 12.88 7.85
CA ILE A 16 4.16 12.28 6.51
C ILE A 16 5.55 11.76 6.18
N ASP A 17 5.64 10.46 5.93
CA ASP A 17 6.86 9.84 5.41
C ASP A 17 6.91 9.89 3.89
N LEU A 18 8.12 10.16 3.38
CA LEU A 18 8.39 10.26 1.95
C LEU A 18 9.63 9.44 1.61
N VAL A 19 9.41 8.36 0.87
CA VAL A 19 10.49 7.52 0.35
C VAL A 19 11.38 8.32 -0.60
N ARG A 20 12.69 8.32 -0.33
CA ARG A 20 13.69 8.98 -1.17
C ARG A 20 14.22 8.01 -2.21
N HIS A 21 14.26 8.44 -3.46
CA HIS A 21 14.85 7.67 -4.55
C HIS A 21 15.77 8.53 -5.40
N SER A 22 16.68 7.89 -6.14
CA SER A 22 17.70 8.58 -6.95
C SER A 22 17.14 9.22 -8.23
N SER A 23 16.01 8.75 -8.75
CA SER A 23 15.43 9.31 -9.97
C SER A 23 14.97 10.77 -9.78
N PRO A 24 15.26 11.68 -10.72
CA PRO A 24 14.88 13.08 -10.60
C PRO A 24 13.37 13.26 -10.73
N SER A 25 12.72 13.74 -9.66
CA SER A 25 11.29 14.07 -9.65
C SER A 25 11.04 15.41 -8.96
N PRO A 26 9.89 16.08 -9.22
CA PRO A 26 9.52 17.30 -8.50
C PRO A 26 9.52 17.12 -6.98
N ALA A 27 9.03 15.98 -6.48
CA ALA A 27 9.02 15.64 -5.06
C ALA A 27 10.45 15.50 -4.50
N MET A 28 11.35 14.80 -5.19
CA MET A 28 12.74 14.64 -4.74
C MET A 28 13.50 15.98 -4.74
N ARG A 29 13.27 16.85 -5.74
CA ARG A 29 13.84 18.21 -5.74
C ARG A 29 13.33 19.06 -4.58
N TRP A 30 12.03 18.99 -4.31
CA TRP A 30 11.43 19.69 -3.18
C TRP A 30 11.98 19.18 -1.85
N LEU A 31 12.01 17.86 -1.61
CA LEU A 31 12.60 17.24 -0.42
C LEU A 31 14.05 17.68 -0.18
N ASN A 32 14.87 17.73 -1.23
CA ASN A 32 16.27 18.14 -1.13
C ASN A 32 16.48 19.62 -0.80
N THR A 33 15.43 20.44 -0.87
CA THR A 33 15.48 21.90 -0.61
C THR A 33 14.58 22.35 0.53
N LEU A 34 13.84 21.41 1.15
CA LEU A 34 12.85 21.68 2.18
C LEU A 34 13.53 22.22 3.45
N LYS A 35 12.91 23.25 4.06
CA LYS A 35 13.37 23.87 5.30
C LYS A 35 12.18 24.17 6.21
N ILE A 36 12.44 24.26 7.51
CA ILE A 36 11.46 24.72 8.50
C ILE A 36 10.88 26.08 8.06
N GLY A 37 9.55 26.21 8.11
CA GLY A 37 8.81 27.39 7.64
C GLY A 37 8.37 27.34 6.17
N ALA A 38 8.75 26.31 5.41
CA ALA A 38 8.22 26.09 4.07
C ALA A 38 6.70 25.85 4.12
N LYS A 39 5.98 26.38 3.12
CA LYS A 39 4.53 26.19 2.96
C LYS A 39 4.26 25.15 1.89
N VAL A 40 3.35 24.24 2.17
CA VAL A 40 2.88 23.21 1.23
C VAL A 40 1.36 23.21 1.20
N ALA A 41 0.79 23.10 0.01
CA ALA A 41 -0.65 22.89 -0.14
C ALA A 41 -0.96 21.41 0.05
N LEU A 42 -1.97 21.10 0.86
CA LEU A 42 -2.43 19.74 1.11
C LEU A 42 -3.86 19.57 0.58
N THR A 43 -4.09 18.45 -0.12
CA THR A 43 -5.40 18.05 -0.62
C THR A 43 -5.67 16.62 -0.15
N GLY A 44 -6.78 16.40 0.55
CA GLY A 44 -7.13 15.09 1.11
C GLY A 44 -7.90 15.20 2.43
N PRO A 45 -7.94 14.11 3.22
CA PRO A 45 -7.31 12.81 2.95
C PRO A 45 -8.03 12.03 1.83
N ARG A 46 -7.28 11.19 1.09
CA ARG A 46 -7.91 10.13 0.31
C ARG A 46 -8.30 9.02 1.27
N VAL A 47 -9.56 8.56 1.18
CA VAL A 47 -10.02 7.43 1.99
C VAL A 47 -9.32 6.18 1.50
N HIS A 48 -8.42 5.63 2.30
CA HIS A 48 -7.91 4.28 2.12
C HIS A 48 -8.86 3.31 2.81
N THR A 49 -9.23 2.25 2.12
CA THR A 49 -10.07 1.21 2.71
C THR A 49 -9.17 0.20 3.42
N ASN A 50 -9.45 0.02 4.71
CA ASN A 50 -8.84 -1.04 5.51
C ASN A 50 -9.23 -2.43 4.97
N PRO A 51 -8.47 -3.48 5.35
CA PRO A 51 -8.89 -4.87 5.13
C PRO A 51 -10.28 -5.12 5.71
N ASN A 52 -10.93 -6.20 5.27
CA ASN A 52 -12.19 -6.63 5.86
C ASN A 52 -11.94 -7.30 7.22
N PHE A 53 -12.22 -6.60 8.32
CA PHE A 53 -11.97 -7.07 9.68
C PHE A 53 -13.06 -8.00 10.23
N GLU A 54 -13.47 -9.01 9.46
CA GLU A 54 -14.39 -10.04 9.96
C GLU A 54 -13.68 -10.95 10.98
N THR A 55 -14.33 -11.21 12.12
CA THR A 55 -13.76 -11.97 13.25
C THR A 55 -13.28 -13.37 12.89
N SER A 56 -13.88 -14.01 11.88
CA SER A 56 -13.50 -15.35 11.42
C SER A 56 -12.37 -15.36 10.39
N LYS A 57 -11.84 -14.19 10.00
CA LYS A 57 -10.82 -14.06 8.96
C LYS A 57 -9.52 -13.50 9.52
N LYS A 58 -8.41 -14.05 9.06
CA LYS A 58 -7.07 -13.55 9.30
C LYS A 58 -6.67 -12.56 8.20
N CYS A 59 -6.03 -11.46 8.59
CA CYS A 59 -5.52 -10.47 7.65
C CYS A 59 -4.14 -10.86 7.11
N TYR A 60 -3.96 -10.75 5.81
CA TYR A 60 -2.67 -10.90 5.14
C TYR A 60 -2.34 -9.58 4.45
N ILE A 61 -1.28 -8.92 4.92
CA ILE A 61 -0.91 -7.56 4.52
C ILE A 61 0.43 -7.63 3.77
N PHE A 62 0.50 -6.99 2.61
CA PHE A 62 1.70 -6.96 1.76
C PHE A 62 2.08 -5.52 1.43
N ALA A 63 3.26 -5.07 1.83
CA ALA A 63 3.70 -3.70 1.57
C ALA A 63 5.17 -3.61 1.17
N ASP A 64 5.48 -2.72 0.23
CA ASP A 64 6.86 -2.27 0.00
C ASP A 64 7.17 -1.02 0.84
N ASP A 65 8.38 -0.46 0.71
CA ASP A 65 8.79 0.80 1.38
C ASP A 65 7.74 1.91 1.30
N THR A 66 7.00 2.02 0.19
CA THR A 66 5.98 3.06 -0.02
C THR A 66 4.65 2.76 0.67
N GLY A 67 4.37 1.48 0.96
CA GLY A 67 3.18 1.01 1.66
C GLY A 67 3.33 0.95 3.18
N ILE A 68 4.56 0.86 3.70
CA ILE A 68 4.84 0.76 5.15
C ILE A 68 4.18 1.87 5.98
N PRO A 69 4.22 3.17 5.60
CA PRO A 69 3.56 4.21 6.38
C PRO A 69 2.04 4.00 6.50
N ALA A 70 1.40 3.45 5.47
CA ALA A 70 -0.03 3.11 5.52
C ALA A 70 -0.28 1.92 6.45
N VAL A 71 0.63 0.93 6.49
CA VAL A 71 0.57 -0.18 7.44
C VAL A 71 0.74 0.33 8.88
N TYR A 72 1.70 1.20 9.14
CA TYR A 72 1.90 1.82 10.45
C TYR A 72 0.65 2.55 10.94
N ALA A 73 0.07 3.42 10.10
CA ALA A 73 -1.16 4.16 10.44
C ALA A 73 -2.36 3.22 10.66
N MET A 74 -2.46 2.13 9.90
CA MET A 74 -3.48 1.11 10.04
C MET A 74 -3.35 0.34 11.37
N LEU A 75 -2.12 0.03 11.79
CA LEU A 75 -1.84 -0.69 13.04
C LEU A 75 -2.24 0.09 14.29
N HIS A 76 -2.14 1.42 14.27
CA HIS A 76 -2.60 2.26 15.38
C HIS A 76 -4.11 2.19 15.66
N GLN A 77 -4.87 1.72 14.68
CA GLN A 77 -6.33 1.56 14.75
C GLN A 77 -6.73 0.08 14.59
N TRP A 78 -5.78 -0.84 14.80
CA TRP A 78 -6.01 -2.26 14.59
C TRP A 78 -7.00 -2.82 15.62
N PRO A 79 -8.03 -3.57 15.19
CA PRO A 79 -8.96 -4.19 16.14
C PRO A 79 -8.28 -5.31 16.95
N GLU A 80 -8.45 -5.31 18.27
CA GLU A 80 -7.77 -6.26 19.18
C GLU A 80 -8.02 -7.75 18.91
N HIS A 81 -9.10 -8.09 18.20
CA HIS A 81 -9.52 -9.47 17.92
C HIS A 81 -9.04 -9.99 16.56
N VAL A 82 -8.45 -9.13 15.73
CA VAL A 82 -8.06 -9.48 14.36
C VAL A 82 -6.61 -9.94 14.35
N GLN A 83 -6.38 -11.15 13.83
CA GLN A 83 -5.05 -11.68 13.61
C GLN A 83 -4.48 -11.22 12.26
N ALA A 84 -3.17 -11.06 12.16
CA ALA A 84 -2.52 -10.70 10.90
C ALA A 84 -1.16 -11.37 10.66
N GLU A 85 -0.86 -11.65 9.39
CA GLU A 85 0.50 -11.86 8.88
C GLU A 85 0.85 -10.68 7.96
N ILE A 86 1.89 -9.93 8.30
CA ILE A 86 2.30 -8.72 7.59
C ILE A 86 3.66 -8.96 6.94
N PHE A 87 3.70 -8.92 5.61
CA PHE A 87 4.88 -9.12 4.80
C PHE A 87 5.37 -7.80 4.25
N LEU A 88 6.62 -7.47 4.57
CA LEU A 88 7.25 -6.22 4.20
C LEU A 88 8.43 -6.47 3.26
N ASP A 89 8.41 -5.81 2.11
CA ASP A 89 9.50 -5.75 1.16
C ASP A 89 10.21 -4.40 1.32
N THR A 90 11.18 -4.37 2.22
CA THR A 90 12.00 -3.20 2.52
C THR A 90 13.46 -3.59 2.67
N HIS A 91 14.34 -2.67 2.32
CA HIS A 91 15.77 -2.78 2.59
C HIS A 91 16.16 -2.29 3.99
N GLU A 92 15.24 -1.69 4.72
CA GLU A 92 15.44 -1.11 6.06
C GLU A 92 14.78 -2.02 7.10
N ALA A 93 15.45 -3.13 7.43
CA ALA A 93 14.92 -4.14 8.36
C ALA A 93 14.62 -3.56 9.76
N GLU A 94 15.31 -2.49 10.14
CA GLU A 94 15.11 -1.77 11.40
C GLU A 94 13.70 -1.18 11.53
N LEU A 95 13.02 -0.87 10.42
CA LEU A 95 11.64 -0.34 10.42
C LEU A 95 10.66 -1.27 11.14
N LEU A 96 10.90 -2.59 11.15
CA LEU A 96 10.05 -3.54 11.86
C LEU A 96 10.01 -3.25 13.37
N SER A 97 11.09 -2.73 13.95
CA SER A 97 11.15 -2.39 15.37
C SER A 97 10.36 -1.13 15.74
N GLU A 98 10.01 -0.32 14.74
CA GLU A 98 9.20 0.89 14.91
C GLU A 98 7.70 0.58 14.78
N LEU A 99 7.31 -0.56 14.22
CA LEU A 99 5.92 -0.96 14.08
C LEU A 99 5.29 -1.31 15.45
N PRO A 100 4.01 -0.96 15.68
CA PRO A 100 3.32 -1.33 16.92
C PRO A 100 3.35 -2.84 17.21
N ASP A 101 3.69 -3.22 18.45
CA ASP A 101 3.57 -4.60 18.91
C ASP A 101 2.11 -4.90 19.29
N ILE A 102 1.42 -5.64 18.42
CA ILE A 102 -0.01 -5.96 18.58
C ILE A 102 -0.15 -7.47 18.71
N LYS A 103 -0.83 -7.91 19.77
CA LYS A 103 -1.09 -9.33 20.00
C LYS A 103 -1.81 -9.97 18.81
N GLY A 104 -1.20 -11.02 18.25
CA GLY A 104 -1.77 -11.76 17.11
C GLY A 104 -1.43 -11.18 15.74
N VAL A 105 -0.58 -10.15 15.68
CA VAL A 105 0.03 -9.62 14.45
C VAL A 105 1.48 -10.09 14.38
N ASN A 106 1.85 -10.73 13.27
CA ASN A 106 3.21 -11.18 13.01
C ASN A 106 3.80 -10.44 11.81
N TYR A 107 5.07 -10.06 11.90
CA TYR A 107 5.80 -9.34 10.85
C TYR A 107 6.85 -10.23 10.18
N HIS A 108 6.92 -10.17 8.85
CA HIS A 108 7.85 -10.92 8.01
C HIS A 108 8.60 -9.98 7.08
N LEU A 109 9.92 -10.08 7.07
CA LEU A 109 10.74 -9.39 6.08
C LEU A 109 11.05 -10.33 4.92
N ILE A 110 10.73 -9.93 3.71
CA ILE A 110 10.92 -10.78 2.52
C ILE A 110 12.39 -10.76 2.05
N ASN A 111 13.05 -9.60 2.14
CA ASN A 111 14.40 -9.40 1.62
C ASN A 111 15.43 -9.10 2.74
N GLN A 112 15.78 -10.12 3.54
CA GLN A 112 16.92 -10.02 4.46
C GLN A 112 18.24 -10.05 3.68
N THR A 113 18.80 -8.89 3.35
CA THR A 113 20.16 -8.75 2.81
C THR A 113 21.20 -9.09 3.89
N GLY A 114 21.35 -10.39 4.16
CA GLY A 114 22.30 -10.93 5.14
C GLY A 114 22.45 -12.46 5.10
N LEU A 115 21.51 -13.17 4.49
CA LEU A 115 21.56 -14.63 4.36
C LEU A 115 21.67 -15.02 2.87
N LYS A 116 22.92 -15.31 2.47
CA LYS A 116 23.38 -16.07 1.29
C LYS A 116 22.43 -16.20 0.07
N GLN A 117 22.90 -15.62 -1.03
CA GLN A 117 22.91 -16.12 -2.43
C GLN A 117 21.84 -17.14 -2.89
N ASN A 118 21.17 -16.78 -3.99
CA ASN A 118 20.40 -17.62 -4.92
C ASN A 118 18.93 -17.92 -4.59
N VAL A 119 18.07 -16.90 -4.47
CA VAL A 119 16.63 -17.10 -4.71
C VAL A 119 16.12 -15.98 -5.60
N GLN A 120 15.84 -16.31 -6.86
CA GLN A 120 15.39 -15.40 -7.92
C GLN A 120 13.93 -14.93 -7.78
N ASN A 121 13.23 -15.25 -6.68
CA ASN A 121 11.77 -15.12 -6.55
C ASN A 121 11.36 -14.79 -5.10
N GLN A 122 11.54 -13.53 -4.67
CA GLN A 122 11.16 -13.06 -3.33
C GLN A 122 10.48 -11.68 -3.41
N GLY A 123 9.54 -11.48 -4.33
CA GLY A 123 8.66 -10.31 -4.28
C GLY A 123 7.43 -10.58 -3.40
N LEU A 124 6.67 -9.52 -3.12
CA LEU A 124 5.39 -9.62 -2.42
C LEU A 124 4.42 -10.59 -3.10
N PHE A 125 4.42 -10.64 -4.44
CA PHE A 125 3.55 -11.55 -5.19
C PHE A 125 3.87 -13.02 -4.92
N GLU A 126 5.14 -13.38 -4.86
CA GLU A 126 5.59 -14.75 -4.58
C GLU A 126 5.17 -15.22 -3.18
N GLN A 127 5.11 -14.30 -2.20
CA GLN A 127 4.57 -14.62 -0.87
C GLN A 127 3.06 -14.88 -0.92
N VAL A 128 2.32 -14.09 -1.70
CA VAL A 128 0.87 -14.31 -1.91
C VAL A 128 0.61 -15.69 -2.54
N GLN A 129 1.49 -16.13 -3.45
CA GLN A 129 1.35 -17.45 -4.09
C GLN A 129 1.56 -18.64 -3.14
N GLN A 130 2.18 -18.41 -1.97
CA GLN A 130 2.44 -19.44 -0.96
C GLN A 130 1.30 -19.58 0.06
N LEU A 131 0.27 -18.72 0.00
CA LEU A 131 -0.84 -18.77 0.94
C LEU A 131 -1.70 -20.03 0.71
N GLU A 132 -1.99 -20.73 1.80
CA GLU A 132 -2.86 -21.90 1.86
C GLU A 132 -4.09 -21.57 2.73
N CYS A 133 -5.30 -22.03 2.35
CA CYS A 133 -6.58 -21.82 3.07
C CYS A 133 -7.25 -20.43 2.91
N ILE A 134 -7.99 -20.24 1.82
CA ILE A 134 -8.51 -18.93 1.39
C ILE A 134 -9.81 -18.45 2.07
N ASP A 135 -10.62 -19.36 2.63
CA ASP A 135 -11.99 -19.04 3.08
C ASP A 135 -12.00 -18.20 4.37
N GLU A 136 -10.87 -18.19 5.10
CA GLU A 136 -10.69 -17.50 6.37
C GLU A 136 -9.65 -16.36 6.24
N MET A 137 -9.55 -15.74 5.05
CA MET A 137 -8.52 -14.73 4.77
C MET A 137 -9.09 -13.45 4.18
N THR A 138 -8.51 -12.31 4.58
CA THR A 138 -8.58 -11.05 3.82
C THR A 138 -7.19 -10.63 3.39
N ILE A 139 -7.08 -10.08 2.18
CA ILE A 139 -5.84 -9.62 1.57
C ILE A 139 -5.87 -8.10 1.49
N TRP A 140 -4.78 -7.49 1.94
CA TRP A 140 -4.49 -6.09 1.68
C TRP A 140 -3.09 -5.95 1.11
N ALA A 141 -2.92 -5.11 0.09
CA ALA A 141 -1.60 -4.83 -0.45
C ALA A 141 -1.44 -3.38 -0.90
N ALA A 142 -0.28 -2.78 -0.63
CA ALA A 142 0.12 -1.49 -1.18
C ALA A 142 1.58 -1.54 -1.62
N CYS A 143 1.78 -1.55 -2.94
CA CYS A 143 3.12 -1.67 -3.52
C CYS A 143 3.17 -1.11 -4.96
N GLU A 144 4.22 -1.46 -5.70
CA GLU A 144 4.34 -1.20 -7.14
C GLU A 144 3.12 -1.73 -7.92
N ARG A 145 2.64 -0.94 -8.88
CA ARG A 145 1.36 -1.14 -9.56
C ARG A 145 1.24 -2.44 -10.35
N GLN A 146 2.28 -2.88 -11.04
CA GLN A 146 2.27 -4.16 -11.76
C GLN A 146 2.19 -5.32 -10.77
N GLN A 147 2.95 -5.28 -9.68
CA GLN A 147 2.90 -6.30 -8.64
C GLN A 147 1.52 -6.32 -7.94
N ALA A 148 0.98 -5.15 -7.60
CA ALA A 148 -0.38 -4.99 -7.06
C ALA A 148 -1.45 -5.62 -7.99
N ARG A 149 -1.32 -5.44 -9.31
CA ARG A 149 -2.21 -6.10 -10.28
C ARG A 149 -2.09 -7.62 -10.26
N GLN A 150 -0.87 -8.15 -10.20
CA GLN A 150 -0.65 -9.60 -10.14
C GLN A 150 -1.28 -10.20 -8.89
N ILE A 151 -1.10 -9.56 -7.72
CA ILE A 151 -1.72 -9.95 -6.46
C ILE A 151 -3.24 -9.97 -6.59
N ARG A 152 -3.85 -8.84 -7.02
CA ARG A 152 -5.32 -8.73 -7.18
C ARG A 152 -5.87 -9.77 -8.15
N GLU A 153 -5.21 -9.97 -9.29
CA GLU A 153 -5.66 -10.94 -10.29
C GLU A 153 -5.59 -12.37 -9.74
N PHE A 154 -4.51 -12.73 -9.06
CA PHE A 154 -4.36 -14.05 -8.46
C PHE A 154 -5.40 -14.31 -7.37
N CYS A 155 -5.60 -13.36 -6.44
CA CYS A 155 -6.60 -13.51 -5.39
C CYS A 155 -8.03 -13.64 -5.94
N LEU A 156 -8.41 -12.83 -6.93
CA LEU A 156 -9.78 -12.82 -7.45
C LEU A 156 -10.05 -13.94 -8.46
N LYS A 157 -9.10 -14.28 -9.34
CA LYS A 157 -9.35 -15.26 -10.40
C LYS A 157 -8.92 -16.67 -10.01
N GLN A 158 -7.75 -16.79 -9.37
CA GLN A 158 -7.13 -18.09 -9.11
C GLN A 158 -7.57 -18.63 -7.76
N LEU A 159 -7.49 -17.79 -6.71
CA LEU A 159 -8.02 -18.11 -5.39
C LEU A 159 -9.52 -17.89 -5.27
N LYS A 160 -10.17 -17.20 -6.22
CA LYS A 160 -11.63 -16.94 -6.23
C LYS A 160 -12.16 -16.30 -4.94
N MET A 161 -11.34 -15.45 -4.30
CA MET A 161 -11.73 -14.72 -3.11
C MET A 161 -12.85 -13.72 -3.40
N ALA A 162 -13.67 -13.42 -2.38
CA ALA A 162 -14.69 -12.39 -2.48
C ALA A 162 -14.03 -11.01 -2.69
N LYS A 163 -14.65 -10.14 -3.49
CA LYS A 163 -14.06 -8.83 -3.85
C LYS A 163 -13.91 -7.96 -2.61
N GLU A 164 -14.82 -8.07 -1.66
CA GLU A 164 -14.79 -7.41 -0.36
C GLU A 164 -13.59 -7.79 0.50
N ASP A 165 -13.02 -8.97 0.31
CA ASP A 165 -11.87 -9.47 1.06
C ASP A 165 -10.52 -9.13 0.41
N VAL A 166 -10.51 -8.52 -0.78
CA VAL A 166 -9.30 -8.16 -1.53
C VAL A 166 -9.19 -6.64 -1.67
N ARG A 167 -8.19 -6.03 -1.03
CA ARG A 167 -7.92 -4.58 -1.02
C ARG A 167 -6.49 -4.28 -1.48
N VAL A 168 -6.30 -4.04 -2.77
CA VAL A 168 -4.97 -3.90 -3.35
C VAL A 168 -4.82 -2.54 -4.03
N PHE A 169 -3.70 -1.87 -3.78
CA PHE A 169 -3.41 -0.52 -4.22
C PHE A 169 -2.04 -0.43 -4.89
N GLY A 170 -2.00 0.13 -6.10
CA GLY A 170 -0.75 0.41 -6.82
C GLY A 170 -0.27 1.84 -6.55
N TYR A 171 0.68 2.00 -5.64
CA TYR A 171 1.11 3.31 -5.15
C TYR A 171 2.04 4.04 -6.12
N TRP A 172 2.89 3.29 -6.82
CA TRP A 172 3.84 3.81 -7.79
C TRP A 172 4.01 2.83 -8.95
N LYS A 173 4.66 3.27 -10.04
CA LYS A 173 5.02 2.41 -11.16
C LYS A 173 6.42 2.72 -11.62
N ALA A 174 7.26 1.69 -11.78
CA ALA A 174 8.63 1.88 -12.23
C ALA A 174 8.68 2.59 -13.60
N GLY A 175 9.54 3.61 -13.72
CA GLY A 175 9.70 4.38 -14.94
C GLY A 175 8.56 5.34 -15.28
N VAL A 176 7.51 5.44 -14.45
CA VAL A 176 6.36 6.31 -14.69
C VAL A 176 6.21 7.32 -13.56
N SER A 177 6.12 8.61 -13.90
CA SER A 177 5.89 9.65 -12.90
C SER A 177 4.43 9.66 -12.43
N SER A 178 4.19 10.11 -11.20
CA SER A 178 2.82 10.27 -10.68
C SER A 178 1.95 11.17 -11.56
N SER A 179 2.52 12.18 -12.21
CA SER A 179 1.79 13.05 -13.14
C SER A 179 1.20 12.28 -14.32
N VAL A 180 1.96 11.35 -14.90
CA VAL A 180 1.46 10.50 -16.00
C VAL A 180 0.34 9.58 -15.50
N ILE A 181 0.48 9.06 -14.28
CA ILE A 181 -0.57 8.26 -13.63
C ILE A 181 -1.83 9.09 -13.43
N ASP A 182 -1.70 10.32 -12.93
CA ASP A 182 -2.82 11.22 -12.65
C ASP A 182 -3.52 11.70 -13.92
N GLU A 183 -2.78 11.93 -15.01
CA GLU A 183 -3.35 12.22 -16.33
C GLU A 183 -4.14 11.02 -16.88
N ALA A 184 -3.58 9.82 -16.81
CA ALA A 184 -4.29 8.60 -17.21
C ALA A 184 -5.56 8.36 -16.37
N ARG A 185 -5.51 8.65 -15.06
CA ARG A 185 -6.69 8.61 -14.17
C ARG A 185 -7.75 9.61 -14.61
N LEU A 186 -7.36 10.84 -14.90
CA LEU A 186 -8.26 11.91 -15.33
C LEU A 186 -8.93 11.55 -16.66
N GLU A 187 -8.18 11.04 -17.63
CA GLU A 187 -8.72 10.58 -18.91
C GLU A 187 -9.72 9.42 -18.74
N HIS A 188 -9.36 8.42 -17.93
CA HIS A 188 -10.22 7.28 -17.67
C HIS A 188 -11.52 7.70 -16.97
N TYR A 189 -11.41 8.54 -15.95
CA TYR A 189 -12.55 9.11 -15.24
C TYR A 189 -13.46 9.91 -16.17
N SER A 190 -12.88 10.76 -17.02
CA SER A 190 -13.63 11.57 -17.98
C SER A 190 -14.47 10.70 -18.94
N LYS A 191 -13.94 9.54 -19.34
CA LYS A 191 -14.66 8.57 -20.18
C LYS A 191 -15.83 7.91 -19.45
N LEU A 192 -15.65 7.49 -18.20
CA LEU A 192 -16.73 6.91 -17.38
C LEU A 192 -17.88 7.89 -17.20
N VAL A 193 -17.57 9.15 -16.86
CA VAL A 193 -18.58 10.22 -16.71
C VAL A 193 -19.34 10.45 -18.01
N GLN A 194 -18.64 10.48 -19.16
CA GLN A 194 -19.30 10.61 -20.47
C GLN A 194 -20.22 9.44 -20.81
N GLN A 195 -19.96 8.25 -20.25
CA GLN A 195 -20.79 7.05 -20.41
C GLN A 195 -21.95 6.97 -19.40
N GLY A 196 -22.14 8.00 -18.56
CA GLY A 196 -23.17 8.03 -17.53
C GLY A 196 -22.84 7.18 -16.30
N GLN A 197 -21.60 6.72 -16.17
CA GLN A 197 -21.09 5.99 -15.01
C GLN A 197 -20.46 6.96 -14.00
N GLY A 198 -20.50 6.59 -12.72
CA GLY A 198 -20.05 7.42 -11.60
C GLY A 198 -18.69 7.01 -11.04
N LEU A 199 -18.35 7.59 -9.89
CA LEU A 199 -17.12 7.29 -9.14
C LEU A 199 -17.14 5.88 -8.52
N THR A 200 -18.31 5.29 -8.35
CA THR A 200 -18.49 3.95 -7.77
C THR A 200 -17.96 2.84 -8.66
N GLU A 201 -17.89 3.07 -9.97
CA GLU A 201 -17.38 2.11 -10.95
C GLU A 201 -15.88 2.31 -11.25
N PHE A 202 -15.24 3.35 -10.69
CA PHE A 202 -13.84 3.64 -10.93
C PHE A 202 -12.94 2.72 -10.09
N ASP A 203 -12.19 1.85 -10.77
CA ASP A 203 -11.11 1.08 -10.15
C ASP A 203 -9.76 1.63 -10.61
N ASP A 204 -8.98 2.16 -9.66
CA ASP A 204 -7.68 2.75 -9.96
C ASP A 204 -6.77 1.76 -10.67
N LEU A 205 -6.77 0.48 -10.29
CA LEU A 205 -5.89 -0.52 -10.88
C LEU A 205 -6.30 -0.89 -12.30
N ASP A 206 -7.49 -0.53 -12.77
CA ASP A 206 -7.92 -0.81 -14.14
C ASP A 206 -7.47 0.29 -15.13
N VAL A 207 -7.01 1.46 -14.63
CA VAL A 207 -6.46 2.55 -15.45
C VAL A 207 -5.22 2.09 -16.20
N LYS A 208 -5.22 2.14 -17.53
CA LYS A 208 -4.07 1.78 -18.37
C LYS A 208 -3.02 2.89 -18.30
N ILE A 209 -1.80 2.51 -17.94
CA ILE A 209 -0.62 3.37 -17.75
C ILE A 209 0.57 2.70 -18.42
#